data_AF-U4T3U4-F1
#
_entry.id   AF-U4T3U4-F1
#
_cell.length_a   1.000
_cell.length_b   1.000
_cell.length_c   1.000
_cell.angle_alpha   90.00
_cell.angle_beta   90.00
_cell.angle_gamma   90.00
#
_symmetry.space_group_name_H-M   'P 1'
#
loop_
_entity.id
_entity.type
_entity.pdbx_description
1 polymer ?
#
loop_
_entity_poly.entity_id
_entity_poly.type
_entity_poly.pdbx_seq_one_letter_code
_entity_poly.pdbx_strand_id
1 'polypeptide(L)'
;MLIEASSDYPSTWSAIQAIASKIGCTPETLRAWHKKHIEQTIPTSVQGQSDKERIKELERENRELKQANEIIRKAAAFFAQAELGRPHK
;
A
#
# COMPACT_ATOMS: atom_id res chain seq x y z
N MET A 1 -12.31 -14.78 -13.57
CA MET A 1 -13.25 -14.54 -14.70
C MET A 1 -13.28 -13.10 -15.21
N LEU A 2 -13.84 -12.09 -14.51
CA LEU A 2 -13.86 -10.71 -15.03
C LEU A 2 -12.47 -10.04 -15.03
N ILE A 3 -11.69 -10.26 -13.97
CA ILE A 3 -10.33 -9.72 -13.83
C ILE A 3 -9.39 -10.35 -14.86
N GLU A 4 -9.51 -11.66 -15.11
CA GLU A 4 -8.73 -12.39 -16.13
C GLU A 4 -9.09 -11.94 -17.55
N ALA A 5 -10.39 -11.78 -17.85
CA ALA A 5 -10.85 -11.33 -19.16
C ALA A 5 -10.57 -9.84 -19.42
N SER A 6 -10.26 -9.03 -18.41
CA SER A 6 -10.02 -7.59 -18.60
C SER A 6 -8.82 -7.28 -19.51
N SER A 7 -7.87 -8.21 -19.65
CA SER A 7 -6.75 -8.10 -20.60
C SER A 7 -7.11 -8.48 -22.03
N ASP A 8 -8.18 -9.25 -22.24
CA ASP A 8 -8.63 -9.72 -23.55
C ASP A 8 -9.56 -8.73 -24.26
N TYR A 9 -10.02 -7.68 -23.54
CA TYR A 9 -10.95 -6.68 -24.06
C TYR A 9 -10.36 -5.27 -23.96
N PRO A 10 -10.66 -4.37 -24.93
CA PRO A 10 -10.12 -3.02 -24.96
C PRO A 10 -10.61 -2.12 -23.81
N SER A 11 -11.63 -2.54 -23.07
CA SER A 11 -12.20 -1.80 -21.95
C SER A 11 -12.91 -2.72 -20.97
N THR A 12 -12.87 -2.36 -19.69
CA THR A 12 -13.60 -3.09 -18.62
C THR A 12 -15.09 -3.17 -18.91
N TRP A 13 -15.68 -2.14 -19.52
CA TRP A 13 -17.09 -2.14 -19.92
C TRP A 13 -17.40 -3.18 -21.01
N SER A 14 -16.49 -3.35 -21.97
CA SER A 14 -16.63 -4.37 -23.03
C SER A 14 -16.54 -5.78 -22.45
N ALA A 15 -15.60 -6.01 -21.52
CA ALA A 15 -15.50 -7.27 -20.79
C ALA A 15 -16.76 -7.56 -19.95
N ILE A 16 -17.29 -6.54 -19.24
CA ILE A 16 -18.53 -6.66 -18.45
C ILE A 16 -19.70 -7.05 -19.36
N GLN A 17 -19.86 -6.41 -20.51
CA GLN A 17 -20.96 -6.70 -21.42
C GLN A 17 -20.85 -8.13 -22.00
N ALA A 18 -19.66 -8.55 -22.42
CA ALA A 18 -19.42 -9.88 -22.95
C ALA A 18 -19.62 -10.99 -21.91
N ILE A 19 -19.23 -10.76 -20.66
CA ILE A 19 -19.34 -11.75 -19.57
C ILE A 19 -20.76 -11.77 -19.01
N ALA A 20 -21.42 -10.62 -18.88
CA ALA A 20 -22.80 -10.53 -18.40
C ALA A 20 -23.74 -11.36 -19.30
N SER A 21 -23.58 -11.28 -20.62
CA SER A 21 -24.32 -12.11 -21.57
C SER A 21 -24.03 -13.61 -21.44
N LYS A 22 -22.81 -14.01 -21.06
CA LYS A 22 -22.44 -15.43 -20.86
C LYS A 22 -22.98 -16.01 -19.56
N ILE A 23 -23.10 -15.19 -18.52
CA ILE A 23 -23.55 -15.59 -17.18
C ILE A 23 -25.09 -15.46 -17.04
N GLY A 24 -25.73 -14.72 -17.94
CA GLY A 24 -27.17 -14.47 -17.89
C GLY A 24 -27.56 -13.39 -16.87
N CYS A 25 -26.65 -12.45 -16.57
CA CYS A 25 -26.91 -11.31 -15.69
C CYS A 25 -26.88 -10.00 -16.47
N THR A 26 -27.39 -8.91 -15.88
CA THR A 26 -27.29 -7.59 -16.52
C THR A 26 -25.87 -7.02 -16.35
N PRO A 27 -25.37 -6.24 -17.33
CA PRO A 27 -24.07 -5.57 -17.23
C PRO A 27 -23.94 -4.69 -15.98
N GLU A 28 -25.04 -4.06 -15.56
CA GLU A 28 -25.07 -3.23 -14.36
C GLU A 28 -24.90 -4.04 -13.07
N THR A 29 -25.53 -5.21 -12.96
CA THR A 29 -25.35 -6.10 -11.80
C THR A 29 -23.90 -6.57 -11.70
N LEU A 30 -23.29 -6.96 -12.82
CA LEU A 30 -21.89 -7.40 -12.84
C LEU A 30 -20.93 -6.23 -12.49
N ARG A 31 -21.23 -5.02 -12.95
CA ARG A 31 -20.49 -3.81 -12.58
C ARG A 31 -20.59 -3.52 -11.08
N ALA A 32 -21.77 -3.63 -10.49
CA ALA A 32 -21.99 -3.41 -9.07
C ALA A 32 -21.22 -4.43 -8.21
N TRP A 33 -21.23 -5.70 -8.61
CA TRP A 33 -20.44 -6.75 -7.95
C TRP A 33 -18.94 -6.51 -8.08
N HIS A 34 -18.46 -6.10 -9.26
CA HIS A 34 -17.05 -5.75 -9.46
C HIS A 34 -16.62 -4.58 -8.57
N LYS A 35 -17.44 -3.53 -8.47
CA LYS A 35 -17.17 -2.39 -7.58
C LYS A 35 -17.10 -2.83 -6.11
N LYS A 36 -18.07 -3.64 -5.66
CA LYS A 36 -18.09 -4.17 -4.29
C LYS A 36 -16.89 -5.08 -4.02
N HIS A 37 -16.48 -5.89 -4.99
CA HIS A 37 -15.29 -6.73 -4.89
C HIS A 37 -14.01 -5.87 -4.74
N ILE A 38 -13.88 -4.79 -5.51
CA ILE A 38 -12.77 -3.85 -5.37
C ILE A 38 -12.78 -3.22 -3.96
N GLU A 39 -13.93 -2.75 -3.49
CA GLU A 39 -14.08 -2.17 -2.15
C GLU A 39 -13.81 -3.17 -1.01
N GLN A 40 -14.03 -4.46 -1.22
CA GLN A 40 -13.71 -5.52 -0.26
C GLN A 40 -12.25 -5.98 -0.33
N THR A 41 -11.64 -5.93 -1.51
CA THR A 41 -10.24 -6.32 -1.74
C THR A 41 -9.29 -5.20 -1.32
N ILE A 42 -9.71 -3.94 -1.44
CA ILE A 42 -9.02 -2.79 -0.87
C ILE A 42 -9.41 -2.76 0.61
N PRO A 43 -8.51 -3.09 1.55
CA PRO A 43 -8.87 -3.13 2.96
C PRO A 43 -9.40 -1.76 3.39
N THR A 44 -10.63 -1.76 3.93
CA THR A 44 -11.34 -0.58 4.48
C THR A 44 -10.53 0.18 5.53
N SER A 45 -9.44 -0.40 6.04
CA SER A 45 -8.41 0.27 6.83
C SER A 45 -7.80 1.51 6.15
N VAL A 46 -7.87 1.63 4.83
CA VAL A 46 -7.33 2.77 4.06
C VAL A 46 -8.41 3.83 3.80
N GLN A 47 -9.70 3.50 3.94
CA GLN A 47 -10.78 4.37 3.48
C GLN A 47 -11.35 5.31 4.56
N GLY A 48 -10.96 5.12 5.83
CA GLY A 48 -11.54 5.83 6.99
C GLY A 48 -10.80 7.09 7.44
N GLN A 49 -9.54 7.26 7.05
CA GLN A 49 -8.78 8.50 7.22
C GLN A 49 -8.47 9.03 5.83
N SER A 50 -8.59 10.33 5.61
CA SER A 50 -8.17 10.94 4.34
C SER A 50 -6.74 10.48 4.06
N ASP A 51 -6.45 9.92 2.87
CA ASP A 51 -5.10 9.44 2.51
C ASP A 51 -4.01 10.45 2.87
N LYS A 52 -4.34 11.76 2.81
CA LYS A 52 -3.47 12.86 3.20
C LYS A 52 -3.11 12.87 4.70
N GLU A 53 -4.04 12.52 5.58
CA GLU A 53 -3.80 12.45 7.02
C GLU A 53 -2.88 11.27 7.35
N ARG A 54 -3.10 10.11 6.73
CA ARG A 54 -2.25 8.94 6.93
C ARG A 54 -0.84 9.17 6.40
N ILE A 55 -0.70 9.78 5.22
CA ILE A 55 0.60 10.17 4.66
C ILE A 55 1.32 11.12 5.61
N LYS A 56 0.64 12.15 6.13
CA LYS A 56 1.24 13.13 7.04
C LYS A 56 1.71 12.49 8.35
N GLU A 57 0.95 11.55 8.89
CA GLU A 57 1.32 10.79 10.09
C GLU A 57 2.54 9.90 9.83
N LEU A 58 2.54 9.14 8.74
CA LEU A 58 3.68 8.32 8.33
C LEU A 58 4.94 9.15 8.07
N GLU A 59 4.82 10.32 7.46
CA GLU A 59 5.95 11.24 7.26
C GLU A 59 6.52 11.80 8.58
N ARG A 60 5.68 11.98 9.59
CA ARG A 60 6.12 12.37 10.93
C ARG A 60 6.89 11.23 11.59
N GLU A 61 6.31 10.04 11.61
CA GLU A 61 6.97 8.84 12.16
C GLU A 61 8.31 8.58 11.47
N ASN A 62 8.38 8.70 10.14
CA ASN A 62 9.62 8.50 9.38
C ASN A 62 10.71 9.51 9.77
N ARG A 63 10.34 10.76 10.06
CA ARG A 63 11.30 11.79 10.50
C ARG A 63 11.84 11.49 11.89
N GLU A 64 10.97 11.12 12.82
CA GLU A 64 11.35 10.76 14.19
C GLU A 64 12.27 9.52 14.19
N LEU A 65 11.94 8.50 13.39
CA LEU A 65 12.79 7.31 13.22
C LEU A 65 14.15 7.62 12.61
N LYS A 66 14.22 8.56 11.66
CA LYS A 66 15.51 8.99 11.07
C LYS A 66 16.37 9.72 12.09
N GLN A 67 15.79 10.61 12.91
CA GLN A 67 16.51 11.28 13.99
C GLN A 67 17.03 10.29 15.03
N ALA A 68 16.19 9.34 15.47
CA ALA A 68 16.61 8.30 16.40
C ALA A 68 17.78 7.47 15.84
N ASN A 69 17.70 7.07 14.57
CA ASN A 69 18.81 6.37 13.91
C ASN A 69 20.09 7.20 13.82
N GLU A 70 19.98 8.51 13.62
CA GLU A 70 21.14 9.39 13.59
C GLU A 70 21.81 9.49 14.97
N ILE A 71 21.02 9.60 16.03
CA ILE A 71 21.53 9.59 17.42
C ILE A 71 22.23 8.27 17.71
N ILE A 72 21.62 7.14 17.34
CA ILE A 72 22.22 5.81 17.53
C ILE A 72 23.54 5.70 16.75
N ARG A 73 23.60 6.15 15.49
CA ARG A 73 24.84 6.15 14.71
C ARG A 73 25.92 7.04 15.32
N LYS A 74 25.56 8.23 15.80
CA LYS A 74 26.48 9.14 16.48
C LYS A 74 27.02 8.53 17.77
N ALA A 75 26.14 7.91 18.56
CA ALA A 75 26.54 7.18 19.77
C ALA A 75 27.48 6.02 19.43
N ALA A 76 27.14 5.20 18.43
CA ALA A 76 27.99 4.10 17.98
C ALA A 76 29.37 4.58 17.52
N ALA A 77 29.44 5.68 16.75
CA ALA A 77 30.70 6.29 16.33
C ALA A 77 31.52 6.81 17.52
N PHE A 78 30.87 7.46 18.50
CA PHE A 78 31.52 7.93 19.71
C PHE A 78 32.11 6.78 20.54
N PHE A 79 31.34 5.69 20.73
CA PHE A 79 31.82 4.51 21.45
C PHE A 79 32.96 3.80 20.72
N ALA A 80 32.88 3.65 19.39
CA ALA A 80 33.95 3.06 18.59
C ALA A 80 35.25 3.86 18.69
N GLN A 81 35.18 5.20 18.70
CA GLN A 81 36.34 6.06 18.89
C GLN A 81 36.91 5.97 20.31
N ALA A 82 36.06 5.82 21.32
CA ALA A 82 36.46 5.64 22.72
C ALA A 82 37.12 4.26 22.98
N GLU A 83 36.81 3.23 22.18
CA GLU A 83 37.50 1.93 22.25
C GLU A 83 38.89 1.96 21.62
N LEU A 84 39.07 2.68 20.50
CA LEU A 84 40.37 2.84 19.82
C LEU A 84 41.44 3.54 20.69
N GLY A 85 41.02 4.36 21.65
CA GLY A 85 41.93 5.06 22.58
C GLY A 85 42.28 4.28 23.86
N ARG A 86 41.73 3.09 24.07
CA ARG A 86 42.06 2.28 25.27
C ARG A 86 43.33 1.48 25.01
N PRO A 87 44.34 1.55 25.89
CA PRO A 87 45.44 0.59 25.83
C PRO A 87 44.85 -0.81 26.04
N HIS A 88 45.04 -1.69 25.07
CA HIS A 88 44.81 -3.12 25.27
C HIS A 88 45.71 -3.58 26.42
N LYS A 89 45.10 -4.09 27.49
CA LYS A 89 45.80 -4.83 28.55
C LYS A 89 46.20 -6.20 28.04
#